data_AF-A0A3B0WXT2-F1
#
_entry.id   AF-A0A3B0WXT2-F1
#
_cell.length_a   1.000
_cell.length_b   1.000
_cell.length_c   1.000
_cell.angle_alpha   90.00
_cell.angle_beta   90.00
_cell.angle_gamma   90.00
#
_symmetry.space_group_name_H-M   'P 1'
#
loop_
_entity.id
_entity.type
_entity.pdbx_description
1 polymer ?
#
loop_
_entity_poly.entity_id
_entity_poly.type
_entity_poly.pdbx_seq_one_letter_code
_entity_poly.pdbx_strand_id
1 'polypeptide(L)'
;MIGSRILQFFIIALAINLPVNTAVALESGVFSNKSMSHHGLNEWEQDKMAAEFTNKLNPSRPGSGTKMGSSPWEAKKAKKQQHNMKLLQLSNSWGNCREFSYKQRGQCYARGGDAYNCERYYDARVAHCNGSF
;
A
#
# COMPACT_ATOMS: atom_id res chain seq x y z
N MET A 1 17.12 -58.79 19.01
CA MET A 1 16.33 -57.98 18.06
C MET A 1 15.41 -57.03 18.82
N ILE A 2 15.90 -55.90 19.36
CA ILE A 2 15.04 -54.94 20.10
C ILE A 2 15.42 -53.46 19.83
N GLY A 3 16.61 -53.16 19.28
CA GLY A 3 17.11 -51.79 19.17
C GLY A 3 16.64 -50.95 17.96
N SER A 4 15.94 -51.52 16.98
CA SER A 4 15.72 -50.83 15.69
C SER A 4 14.34 -50.17 15.52
N ARG A 5 13.38 -50.40 16.43
CA ARG A 5 12.03 -49.82 16.30
C ARG A 5 11.81 -48.58 17.15
N ILE A 6 12.63 -48.34 18.17
CA ILE A 6 12.47 -47.19 19.07
C ILE A 6 12.99 -45.89 18.41
N LEU A 7 13.99 -45.98 17.51
CA LEU A 7 14.55 -44.82 16.82
C LEU A 7 13.65 -44.24 15.71
N GLN A 8 12.74 -45.04 15.16
CA GLN A 8 11.83 -44.59 14.08
C GLN A 8 10.65 -43.76 14.59
N PHE A 9 10.25 -43.95 15.85
CA PHE A 9 9.15 -43.17 16.44
C PHE A 9 9.58 -41.74 16.84
N PHE A 10 10.88 -41.49 17.03
CA PHE A 10 11.36 -40.15 17.39
C PHE A 10 11.47 -39.18 16.21
N ILE A 11 11.55 -39.66 14.96
CA ILE A 11 11.66 -38.78 13.78
C ILE A 11 10.28 -38.28 13.31
N ILE A 12 9.20 -39.03 13.58
CA ILE A 12 7.85 -38.64 13.15
C ILE A 12 7.18 -37.68 14.16
N ALA A 13 7.59 -37.69 15.43
CA ALA A 13 7.03 -36.81 16.46
C ALA A 13 7.53 -35.36 16.40
N LEU A 14 8.65 -35.08 15.71
CA LEU A 14 9.24 -33.73 15.64
C LEU A 14 8.80 -32.90 14.43
N ALA A 15 7.89 -33.43 13.59
CA ALA A 15 7.40 -32.73 12.40
C ALA A 15 6.03 -32.04 12.57
N ILE A 16 5.40 -32.16 13.75
CA ILE A 16 4.00 -31.72 13.96
C ILE A 16 3.90 -30.47 14.87
N ASN A 17 5.03 -29.90 15.31
CA ASN A 17 5.04 -28.71 16.17
C ASN A 17 5.66 -27.47 15.50
N LEU A 18 5.39 -27.29 14.20
CA LEU A 18 5.45 -25.95 13.62
C LEU A 18 4.02 -25.40 13.65
N PRO A 19 3.62 -24.63 14.68
CA PRO A 19 2.64 -23.60 14.43
C PRO A 19 3.34 -22.63 13.47
N VAL A 20 3.06 -22.80 12.18
CA VAL A 20 3.20 -21.73 11.21
C VAL A 20 2.16 -20.70 11.63
N ASN A 21 2.45 -19.97 12.70
CA ASN A 21 1.69 -18.80 13.13
C ASN A 21 1.98 -17.72 12.10
N THR A 22 1.30 -17.90 10.98
CA THR A 22 0.90 -16.89 10.03
C THR A 22 0.67 -15.56 10.74
N ALA A 23 1.52 -14.57 10.45
CA ALA A 23 1.13 -13.18 10.31
C ALA A 23 0.10 -12.62 11.32
N VAL A 24 0.40 -12.61 12.61
CA VAL A 24 -0.37 -11.80 13.59
C VAL A 24 0.56 -11.17 14.63
N ALA A 25 1.55 -10.40 14.17
CA ALA A 25 2.47 -9.69 15.06
C ALA A 25 2.67 -8.21 14.69
N LEU A 26 1.75 -7.62 13.93
CA LEU A 26 1.83 -6.21 13.50
C LEU A 26 0.59 -5.38 13.78
N GLU A 27 -0.51 -5.96 14.25
CA GLU A 27 -1.74 -5.20 14.57
C GLU A 27 -1.80 -4.68 16.02
N SER A 28 -1.03 -5.27 16.95
CA SER A 28 -1.17 -5.02 18.39
C SER A 28 -0.28 -3.91 18.95
N GLY A 29 0.57 -3.26 18.15
CA GLY A 29 1.57 -2.31 18.68
C GLY A 29 1.09 -0.86 18.79
N VAL A 30 0.40 -0.36 17.76
CA VAL A 30 0.11 1.08 17.62
C VAL A 30 -1.32 1.43 18.04
N PHE A 31 -2.25 0.47 17.93
CA PHE A 31 -3.67 0.66 18.19
C PHE A 31 -4.15 0.10 19.54
N SER A 32 -3.28 -0.56 20.30
CA SER A 32 -3.64 -1.35 21.50
C SER A 32 -4.36 -0.59 22.62
N ASN A 33 -4.28 0.74 22.64
CA ASN A 33 -4.92 1.59 23.65
C ASN A 33 -5.98 2.55 23.08
N LYS A 34 -6.39 2.41 21.81
CA LYS A 34 -7.37 3.29 21.18
C LYS A 34 -8.57 2.49 20.70
N SER A 35 -9.78 3.02 20.89
CA SER A 35 -10.99 2.33 20.42
C SER A 35 -11.11 2.44 18.91
N MET A 36 -11.60 1.37 18.28
CA MET A 36 -11.85 1.31 16.84
C MET A 36 -12.72 2.47 16.31
N SER A 37 -13.59 3.04 17.15
CA SER A 37 -14.41 4.19 16.78
C SER A 37 -13.60 5.46 16.46
N HIS A 38 -12.37 5.58 16.97
CA HIS A 38 -11.46 6.69 16.68
C HIS A 38 -10.47 6.39 15.55
N HIS A 39 -10.49 5.17 15.00
CA HIS A 39 -9.59 4.73 13.94
C HIS A 39 -10.09 5.15 12.55
N GLY A 40 -11.37 5.50 12.42
CA GLY A 40 -11.89 6.12 11.20
C GLY A 40 -11.23 7.47 10.94
N LEU A 41 -10.94 7.75 9.67
CA LEU A 41 -10.67 9.11 9.20
C LEU A 41 -11.96 9.92 9.25
N ASN A 42 -11.86 11.20 9.65
CA ASN A 42 -12.98 12.13 9.53
C ASN A 42 -13.30 12.39 8.04
N GLU A 43 -14.50 12.89 7.74
CA GLU A 43 -14.94 13.16 6.35
C GLU A 43 -13.93 13.98 5.55
N TRP A 44 -13.44 15.08 6.12
CA TRP A 44 -12.41 15.92 5.47
C TRP A 44 -11.08 15.18 5.23
N GLU A 45 -10.71 14.25 6.11
CA GLU A 45 -9.48 13.46 5.98
C GLU A 45 -9.64 12.41 4.88
N GLN A 46 -10.83 11.83 4.78
CA GLN A 46 -11.20 10.90 3.71
C GLN A 46 -11.21 11.62 2.36
N ASP A 47 -11.80 12.80 2.27
CA ASP A 47 -11.81 13.62 1.04
C ASP A 47 -10.40 14.01 0.61
N LYS A 48 -9.57 14.45 1.55
CA LYS A 48 -8.17 14.76 1.28
C LYS A 48 -7.41 13.53 0.75
N MET A 49 -7.59 12.39 1.40
CA MET A 49 -6.99 11.13 0.96
C MET A 49 -7.49 10.73 -0.44
N ALA A 50 -8.80 10.81 -0.70
CA ALA A 50 -9.39 10.51 -2.00
C ALA A 50 -8.86 11.46 -3.09
N ALA A 51 -8.62 12.73 -2.76
CA ALA A 51 -7.97 13.68 -3.64
C ALA A 51 -6.48 13.35 -3.88
N GLU A 52 -5.75 12.85 -2.87
CA GLU A 52 -4.37 12.35 -3.06
C GLU A 52 -4.33 11.22 -4.09
N PHE A 53 -5.26 10.26 -3.98
CA PHE A 53 -5.41 9.20 -4.96
C PHE A 53 -5.86 9.74 -6.31
N THR A 54 -6.87 10.59 -6.39
CA THR A 54 -7.34 11.15 -7.66
C THR A 54 -6.23 11.91 -8.38
N ASN A 55 -5.43 12.70 -7.68
CA ASN A 55 -4.29 13.42 -8.29
C ASN A 55 -3.17 12.48 -8.75
N LYS A 56 -2.97 11.34 -8.06
CA LYS A 56 -1.96 10.33 -8.39
C LYS A 56 -2.40 9.42 -9.54
N LEU A 57 -3.66 8.99 -9.50
CA LEU A 57 -4.29 8.04 -10.40
C LEU A 57 -4.83 8.71 -11.67
N ASN A 58 -5.20 9.98 -11.56
CA ASN A 58 -5.79 10.76 -12.64
C ASN A 58 -5.07 12.11 -12.78
N PRO A 59 -3.77 12.13 -13.13
CA PRO A 59 -3.13 13.37 -13.57
C PRO A 59 -3.95 13.93 -14.74
N SER A 60 -4.73 14.98 -14.48
CA SER A 60 -5.63 15.62 -15.43
C SER A 60 -5.03 15.62 -16.82
N ARG A 61 -5.68 14.90 -17.75
CA ARG A 61 -5.32 14.85 -19.16
C ARG A 61 -5.12 16.30 -19.63
N PRO A 62 -3.91 16.77 -19.94
CA PRO A 62 -3.79 18.04 -20.63
C PRO A 62 -4.47 17.84 -21.99
N GLY A 63 -5.44 18.72 -22.29
CA GLY A 63 -6.30 18.64 -23.47
C GLY A 63 -5.53 18.34 -24.76
N SER A 64 -6.20 17.62 -25.66
CA SER A 64 -5.69 17.17 -26.95
C SER A 64 -5.25 18.33 -27.83
N GLY A 65 -4.02 18.81 -27.64
CA GLY A 65 -3.35 19.72 -28.55
C GLY A 65 -2.47 18.91 -29.48
N THR A 66 -3.03 18.48 -30.61
CA THR A 66 -2.24 17.95 -31.72
C THR A 66 -1.74 19.13 -32.56
N LYS A 67 -0.42 19.31 -32.69
CA LYS A 67 0.27 19.43 -33.99
C LYS A 67 1.78 19.70 -33.85
N MET A 68 2.55 18.78 -34.43
CA MET A 68 3.82 18.96 -35.15
C MET A 68 4.56 20.30 -34.96
N GLY A 69 5.70 20.26 -34.28
CA GLY A 69 6.70 21.33 -34.28
C GLY A 69 7.88 21.01 -33.38
N SER A 70 9.09 21.15 -33.89
CA SER A 70 10.42 20.85 -33.32
C SER A 70 10.83 21.73 -32.11
N SER A 71 9.90 22.01 -31.21
CA SER A 71 10.14 22.81 -30.00
C SER A 71 10.57 21.90 -28.83
N PRO A 72 11.70 22.20 -28.15
CA PRO A 72 12.12 21.48 -26.95
C PRO A 72 11.05 21.45 -25.83
N TRP A 73 10.19 22.47 -25.80
CA TRP A 73 9.09 22.59 -24.84
C TRP A 73 7.95 21.62 -25.14
N GLU A 74 7.63 21.42 -26.43
CA GLU A 74 6.67 20.43 -26.91
C GLU A 74 7.15 19.01 -26.58
N ALA A 75 8.43 18.71 -26.83
CA ALA A 75 9.03 17.41 -26.50
C ALA A 75 9.01 17.12 -24.98
N LYS A 76 9.27 18.14 -24.15
CA LYS A 76 9.16 18.02 -22.68
C LYS A 76 7.71 17.76 -22.26
N LYS A 77 6.73 18.41 -22.90
CA LYS A 77 5.30 18.21 -22.64
C LYS A 77 4.85 16.81 -23.05
N ALA A 78 5.28 16.32 -24.21
CA ALA A 78 5.00 14.96 -24.68
C ALA A 78 5.62 13.88 -23.77
N LYS A 79 6.88 14.06 -23.31
CA LYS A 79 7.50 13.17 -22.31
C LYS A 79 6.73 13.18 -20.99
N LYS A 80 6.27 14.35 -20.53
CA LYS A 80 5.44 14.46 -19.33
C LYS A 80 4.10 13.75 -19.52
N GLN A 81 3.47 13.88 -20.69
CA GLN A 81 2.23 13.16 -21.02
C GLN A 81 2.44 11.64 -21.04
N GLN A 82 3.48 11.13 -21.71
CA GLN A 82 3.80 9.69 -21.73
C GLN A 82 4.09 9.16 -20.33
N HIS A 83 4.88 9.91 -19.54
CA HIS A 83 5.12 9.58 -18.14
C HIS A 83 3.82 9.53 -17.34
N ASN A 84 2.93 10.51 -17.51
CA ASN A 84 1.62 10.54 -16.85
C ASN A 84 0.73 9.39 -17.27
N MET A 85 0.67 9.03 -18.56
CA MET A 85 -0.11 7.87 -19.02
C MET A 85 0.44 6.56 -18.48
N LYS A 86 1.77 6.39 -18.46
CA LYS A 86 2.41 5.23 -17.85
C LYS A 86 2.13 5.17 -16.35
N LEU A 87 2.16 6.33 -15.67
CA LEU A 87 1.76 6.43 -14.27
C LEU A 87 0.31 6.02 -14.09
N LEU A 88 -0.61 6.50 -14.94
CA LEU A 88 -2.04 6.21 -14.91
C LEU A 88 -2.32 4.71 -15.13
N GLN A 89 -1.59 4.07 -16.05
CA GLN A 89 -1.68 2.62 -16.28
C GLN A 89 -1.16 1.80 -15.10
N LEU A 90 -0.02 2.18 -14.53
CA LEU A 90 0.53 1.51 -13.35
C LEU A 90 -0.39 1.73 -12.15
N SER A 91 -0.84 2.96 -11.95
CA SER A 91 -1.59 3.37 -10.77
C SER A 91 -3.03 2.83 -10.74
N ASN A 92 -3.59 2.44 -11.90
CA ASN A 92 -4.85 1.69 -12.05
C ASN A 92 -4.76 0.20 -11.69
N SER A 93 -3.83 -0.22 -10.82
CA SER A 93 -3.78 -1.59 -10.33
C SER A 93 -3.76 -1.63 -8.81
N TRP A 94 -4.44 -2.62 -8.24
CA TRP A 94 -4.49 -2.85 -6.79
C TRP A 94 -3.09 -2.90 -6.16
N GLY A 95 -2.14 -3.57 -6.81
CA GLY A 95 -0.75 -3.67 -6.35
C GLY A 95 -0.06 -2.31 -6.24
N ASN A 96 -0.16 -1.46 -7.27
CA ASN A 96 0.42 -0.12 -7.23
C ASN A 96 -0.29 0.81 -6.23
N CYS A 97 -1.60 0.64 -6.04
CA CYS A 97 -2.35 1.37 -5.01
C CYS A 97 -1.82 1.04 -3.60
N ARG A 98 -1.59 -0.25 -3.31
CA ARG A 98 -1.01 -0.69 -2.04
C ARG A 98 0.44 -0.22 -1.86
N GLU A 99 1.26 -0.30 -2.91
CA GLU A 99 2.63 0.22 -2.85
C GLU A 99 2.67 1.72 -2.57
N PHE A 100 1.77 2.50 -3.19
CA PHE A 100 1.64 3.92 -2.91
C PHE A 100 1.27 4.17 -1.45
N SER A 101 0.30 3.43 -0.93
CA SER A 101 -0.12 3.49 0.47
C SER A 101 1.05 3.21 1.43
N TYR A 102 1.84 2.18 1.14
CA TYR A 102 3.04 1.83 1.90
C TYR A 102 4.11 2.93 1.85
N LYS A 103 4.36 3.51 0.67
CA LYS A 103 5.28 4.65 0.52
C LYS A 103 4.82 5.85 1.35
N GLN A 104 3.53 6.15 1.38
CA GLN A 104 2.99 7.25 2.19
C GLN A 104 3.15 7.01 3.69
N ARG A 105 2.94 5.76 4.16
CA ARG A 105 3.21 5.37 5.55
C ARG A 105 4.67 5.65 5.93
N GLY A 106 5.62 5.19 5.11
CA GLY A 106 7.05 5.45 5.33
C GLY A 106 7.39 6.94 5.34
N GLN A 107 6.79 7.73 4.44
CA GLN A 107 6.98 9.18 4.42
C GLN A 107 6.39 9.89 5.64
N CYS A 108 5.27 9.41 6.18
CA CYS A 108 4.68 9.94 7.41
C CYS A 108 5.66 9.78 8.57
N TYR A 109 6.24 8.60 8.72
CA TYR A 109 7.28 8.33 9.71
C TYR A 109 8.54 9.17 9.51
N ALA A 110 9.03 9.28 8.27
CA ALA A 110 10.21 10.07 7.97
C ALA A 110 10.05 11.57 8.26
N ARG A 111 8.81 12.09 8.24
CA ARG A 111 8.49 13.47 8.61
C ARG A 111 8.27 13.67 10.11
N GLY A 112 8.46 12.63 10.93
CA GLY A 112 8.21 12.69 12.37
C GLY A 112 6.72 12.65 12.72
N GLY A 113 5.88 12.09 11.85
CA GLY A 113 4.46 11.91 12.14
C GLY A 113 4.24 10.93 13.30
N ASP A 114 3.18 11.18 14.06
CA ASP A 114 2.73 10.29 15.13
C ASP A 114 2.39 8.89 14.57
N ALA A 115 2.85 7.85 15.25
CA ALA A 115 2.70 6.47 14.79
C ALA A 115 1.23 6.08 14.59
N TYR A 116 0.37 6.45 15.53
CA TYR A 116 -1.05 6.18 15.44
C TYR A 116 -1.67 6.84 14.21
N ASN A 117 -1.37 8.11 13.96
CA ASN A 117 -1.84 8.77 12.74
C ASN A 117 -1.28 8.15 11.47
N CYS A 118 0.01 7.81 11.43
CA CYS A 118 0.62 7.20 10.26
C CYS A 118 0.01 5.84 9.91
N GLU A 119 -0.23 4.99 10.90
CA GLU A 119 -0.92 3.70 10.71
C GLU A 119 -2.39 3.89 10.34
N ARG A 120 -3.11 4.77 11.03
CA ARG A 120 -4.53 5.02 10.76
C ARG A 120 -4.78 5.46 9.31
N TYR A 121 -3.96 6.40 8.84
CA TYR A 121 -4.00 6.85 7.46
C TYR A 121 -3.50 5.78 6.48
N TYR A 122 -2.63 4.86 6.90
CA TYR A 122 -2.23 3.72 6.06
C TYR A 122 -3.38 2.74 5.88
N ASP A 123 -4.06 2.34 6.97
CA ASP A 123 -5.20 1.42 6.93
C ASP A 123 -6.34 1.98 6.08
N ALA A 124 -6.65 3.27 6.23
CA ALA A 124 -7.65 3.94 5.39
C ALA A 124 -7.28 3.91 3.90
N ARG A 125 -6.00 4.10 3.54
CA ARG A 125 -5.53 4.00 2.16
C ARG A 125 -5.61 2.57 1.62
N VAL A 126 -5.28 1.57 2.45
CA VAL A 126 -5.42 0.15 2.09
C VAL A 126 -6.89 -0.23 1.87
N ALA A 127 -7.78 0.24 2.75
CA ALA A 127 -9.22 0.05 2.59
C ALA A 127 -9.74 0.70 1.30
N HIS A 128 -9.29 1.90 0.98
CA HIS A 128 -9.60 2.56 -0.29
C HIS A 128 -9.13 1.73 -1.50
N CYS A 129 -7.92 1.18 -1.47
CA CYS A 129 -7.42 0.30 -2.52
C CYS A 129 -8.25 -0.97 -2.69
N ASN A 130 -8.70 -1.58 -1.58
CA ASN A 130 -9.53 -2.79 -1.62
C ASN A 130 -10.97 -2.52 -2.09
N GLY A 131 -11.49 -1.30 -1.91
CA GLY A 131 -12.83 -0.93 -2.38
C GLY A 131 -12.87 -0.44 -3.82
N SER A 132 -11.72 -0.06 -4.40
CA SER A 132 -11.63 0.56 -5.73
C SER A 132 -11.19 -0.39 -6.84
N PHE A 133 -10.68 -1.58 -6.50
CA PHE A 133 -10.17 -2.61 -7.41
C PHE A 133 -10.64 -4.00 -6.95
#